data_AF-I2CQS9-F1
#
_entry.id   AF-I2CQS9-F1
#
_cell.length_a   1.000
_cell.length_b   1.000
_cell.length_c   1.000
_cell.angle_alpha   90.00
_cell.angle_beta   90.00
_cell.angle_gamma   90.00
#
_symmetry.space_group_name_H-M   'P 1'
#
loop_
_entity.id
_entity.type
_entity.pdbx_description
1 polymer ?
#
loop_
_entity_poly.entity_id
_entity_poly.type
_entity_poly.pdbx_seq_one_letter_code
_entity_poly.pdbx_strand_id
1 'polypeptide(L)'
;NGGREGGRDRRPGGALERNENYKTTLCNHWLSNKGLCPFGDDCVFAHGETELRKHPLAIAREQQQAHRAGGGRGMYAGMNGGGPGGVGGGMSLGAGSGSVVSGPMIPPPQEIRFPDLGLPWPDQARVRFFVIKSLNYKNLAQSVRRGVWRTHRNNERTLNEAFRTCDKVVLFYSVNESGHWQGAAVMTSPIRSQQQPPHLPPLQMLQHHQDGWTAEFSLEWLRLVSLPFPHTRPLRNPLNDNLPISRSRDCQELTPEIGRQLLYLIYSSSEVSLALGGAEASLPGGGFGGGGGPYGSFGASGGGRGGGGGGGGRPGG
;
A
#
# COMPACT_ATOMS: atom_id res chain seq x y z
N ASN A 1 -7.72 -59.41 10.62
CA ASN A 1 -6.93 -58.50 11.46
C ASN A 1 -6.05 -57.67 10.54
N GLY A 2 -6.16 -56.33 10.62
CA GLY A 2 -5.37 -55.34 9.86
C GLY A 2 -5.78 -55.16 8.39
N GLY A 3 -6.23 -54.00 7.89
CA GLY A 3 -6.10 -52.64 8.38
C GLY A 3 -5.45 -51.79 7.28
N ARG A 4 -6.27 -50.96 6.62
CA ARG A 4 -5.92 -49.97 5.59
C ARG A 4 -4.75 -49.07 6.00
N GLU A 5 -3.93 -48.65 5.04
CA GLU A 5 -3.43 -47.26 4.99
C GLU A 5 -3.43 -46.74 3.55
N GLY A 6 -4.44 -45.91 3.24
CA GLY A 6 -4.39 -44.97 2.13
C GLY A 6 -3.92 -43.63 2.67
N GLY A 7 -2.71 -43.22 2.31
CA GLY A 7 -2.22 -41.86 2.52
C GLY A 7 -2.88 -40.92 1.52
N ARG A 8 -3.96 -40.26 1.92
CA ARG A 8 -4.46 -39.09 1.17
C ARG A 8 -3.55 -37.92 1.51
N ASP A 9 -2.79 -37.47 0.51
CA ASP A 9 -2.20 -36.15 0.43
C ASP A 9 -3.25 -35.09 0.79
N ARG A 10 -3.17 -34.55 2.01
CA ARG A 10 -3.92 -33.34 2.38
C ARG A 10 -3.11 -32.14 1.91
N ARG A 11 -3.16 -31.84 0.61
CA ARG A 11 -2.79 -30.50 0.12
C ARG A 11 -3.84 -29.51 0.63
N PRO A 12 -3.49 -28.43 1.35
CA PRO A 12 -4.43 -27.38 1.73
C PRO A 12 -4.72 -26.46 0.52
N GLY A 13 -5.27 -27.01 -0.57
CA GLY A 13 -5.30 -26.34 -1.89
C GLY A 13 -6.53 -25.50 -2.21
N GLY A 14 -7.54 -25.39 -1.34
CA GLY A 14 -8.84 -24.84 -1.77
C GLY A 14 -8.98 -23.31 -1.67
N ALA A 15 -8.52 -22.71 -0.58
CA ALA A 15 -8.89 -21.33 -0.25
C ALA A 15 -8.00 -20.26 -0.89
N LEU A 16 -6.70 -20.56 -1.04
CA LEU A 16 -5.73 -19.62 -1.61
C LEU A 16 -5.92 -19.45 -3.12
N GLU A 17 -6.19 -20.54 -3.86
CA GLU A 17 -6.42 -20.49 -5.30
C GLU A 17 -7.69 -19.73 -5.72
N ARG A 18 -8.64 -19.56 -4.79
CA ARG A 18 -9.87 -18.77 -5.00
C ARG A 18 -9.68 -17.27 -4.78
N ASN A 19 -8.55 -16.83 -4.22
CA ASN A 19 -8.26 -15.41 -4.08
C ASN A 19 -7.80 -14.87 -5.43
N GLU A 20 -8.50 -13.87 -5.95
CA GLU A 20 -8.21 -13.22 -7.24
C GLU A 20 -6.80 -12.60 -7.31
N ASN A 21 -6.18 -12.35 -6.16
CA ASN A 21 -4.81 -11.84 -6.01
C ASN A 21 -3.75 -12.95 -5.84
N TYR A 22 -4.13 -14.23 -5.80
CA TYR A 22 -3.19 -15.32 -5.61
C TYR A 22 -2.29 -15.50 -6.83
N LYS A 23 -0.98 -15.42 -6.60
CA LYS A 23 0.08 -15.51 -7.59
C LYS A 23 -0.09 -14.52 -8.75
N THR A 24 -0.75 -13.38 -8.56
CA THR A 24 -0.85 -12.32 -9.60
C THR A 24 0.37 -11.40 -9.66
N THR A 25 1.34 -11.67 -8.80
CA THR A 25 2.52 -10.86 -8.53
C THR A 25 3.72 -11.79 -8.36
N LEU A 26 4.88 -11.45 -8.93
CA LEU A 26 6.11 -12.21 -8.71
C LEU A 26 6.62 -12.09 -7.27
N CYS A 27 7.12 -13.19 -6.74
CA CYS A 27 7.69 -13.29 -5.41
C CYS A 27 9.12 -12.78 -5.41
N ASN A 28 9.35 -11.63 -4.78
CA ASN A 28 10.71 -11.09 -4.71
C ASN A 28 11.66 -11.94 -3.88
N HIS A 29 11.22 -12.72 -2.89
CA HIS A 29 12.14 -13.64 -2.18
C HIS A 29 12.66 -14.73 -3.11
N TRP A 30 11.77 -15.30 -3.93
CA TRP A 30 12.16 -16.29 -4.92
C TRP A 30 13.13 -15.71 -5.95
N LEU A 31 12.83 -14.52 -6.47
CA LEU A 31 13.67 -13.85 -7.47
C LEU A 31 15.04 -13.42 -6.89
N SER A 32 15.04 -12.81 -5.71
CA SER A 32 16.26 -12.25 -5.10
C SER A 32 17.14 -13.31 -4.44
N ASN A 33 16.58 -14.44 -4.00
CA ASN A 33 17.31 -15.50 -3.29
C ASN A 33 17.53 -16.75 -4.13
N LYS A 34 17.72 -16.58 -5.46
CA LYS A 34 18.04 -17.67 -6.40
C LYS A 34 17.11 -18.90 -6.28
N GLY A 35 15.81 -18.67 -6.13
CA GLY A 35 14.82 -19.74 -6.02
C GLY A 35 14.57 -20.26 -4.60
N LEU A 36 14.97 -19.53 -3.56
CA LEU A 36 14.69 -19.90 -2.17
C LEU A 36 13.73 -18.92 -1.50
N CYS A 37 12.45 -19.29 -1.47
CA CYS A 37 11.41 -18.53 -0.77
C CYS A 37 11.13 -19.13 0.62
N PRO A 38 11.17 -18.34 1.72
CA PRO A 38 10.87 -18.82 3.07
C PRO A 38 9.40 -19.23 3.25
N PHE A 39 8.52 -18.85 2.31
CA PHE A 39 7.12 -19.25 2.31
C PHE A 39 6.85 -20.54 1.52
N GLY A 40 7.86 -21.11 0.85
CA GLY A 40 7.73 -22.35 0.08
C GLY A 40 6.54 -22.33 -0.89
N ASP A 41 5.92 -23.49 -1.10
CA ASP A 41 4.77 -23.65 -2.01
C ASP A 41 3.51 -22.91 -1.54
N ASP A 42 3.46 -22.53 -0.26
CA ASP A 42 2.38 -21.73 0.33
C ASP A 42 2.50 -20.23 0.02
N CYS A 43 3.56 -19.81 -0.70
CA CYS A 43 3.73 -18.44 -1.13
C CYS A 43 2.52 -17.99 -1.98
N VAL A 44 1.93 -16.87 -1.58
CA VAL A 44 0.81 -16.25 -2.33
C VAL A 44 1.29 -15.45 -3.53
N PHE A 45 2.60 -15.34 -3.71
CA PHE A 45 3.27 -14.66 -4.81
C PHE A 45 3.89 -15.71 -5.73
N ALA A 46 3.88 -15.44 -7.03
CA ALA A 46 4.37 -16.35 -8.06
C ALA A 46 5.91 -16.49 -8.01
N HIS A 47 6.41 -17.71 -7.90
CA HIS A 47 7.83 -18.06 -7.97
C HIS A 47 8.39 -18.07 -9.40
N GLY A 48 7.90 -17.18 -10.27
CA GLY A 48 8.29 -17.09 -11.66
C GLY A 48 7.09 -16.91 -12.58
N GLU A 49 7.35 -16.71 -13.87
CA GLU A 49 6.32 -16.50 -14.89
C GLU A 49 5.36 -17.69 -15.02
N THR A 50 5.86 -18.90 -14.77
CA THR A 50 5.05 -20.14 -14.79
C THR A 50 3.96 -20.15 -13.73
N GLU A 51 4.18 -19.46 -12.62
CA GLU A 51 3.25 -19.33 -11.52
C GLU A 51 2.41 -18.06 -11.60
N LEU A 52 2.82 -17.09 -12.43
CA LEU A 52 2.23 -15.76 -12.49
C LEU A 52 0.87 -15.78 -13.19
N ARG A 53 -0.18 -15.46 -12.45
CA ARG A 53 -1.55 -15.38 -12.94
C ARG A 53 -1.88 -13.95 -13.37
N LYS A 54 -2.64 -13.78 -14.46
CA LYS A 54 -3.20 -12.47 -14.78
C LYS A 54 -4.32 -12.15 -13.79
N HIS A 55 -4.28 -10.97 -13.17
CA HIS A 55 -5.37 -10.50 -12.34
C HIS A 55 -6.65 -10.34 -13.19
N PRO A 56 -7.86 -10.72 -12.70
CA PRO A 56 -9.10 -10.61 -13.47
C PRO A 56 -9.36 -9.22 -14.07
N LEU A 57 -9.02 -8.15 -13.34
CA LEU A 57 -9.11 -6.77 -13.84
C LEU A 57 -8.12 -6.45 -14.97
N ALA A 58 -6.94 -7.07 -15.00
CA ALA A 58 -6.01 -6.93 -16.13
C ALA A 58 -6.59 -7.59 -17.39
N ILE A 59 -7.21 -8.76 -17.24
CA ILE A 59 -7.91 -9.47 -18.33
C ILE A 59 -9.08 -8.65 -18.86
N ALA A 60 -9.92 -8.09 -17.97
CA ALA A 60 -11.07 -7.27 -18.36
C ALA A 60 -10.65 -6.01 -19.16
N ARG A 61 -9.52 -5.38 -18.80
CA ARG A 61 -8.98 -4.22 -19.51
C ARG A 61 -8.45 -4.57 -20.89
N GLU A 62 -7.71 -5.67 -21.04
CA GLU A 62 -7.25 -6.16 -22.34
C GLU A 62 -8.45 -6.39 -23.27
N GLN A 63 -9.53 -7.00 -22.77
CA GLN A 63 -10.76 -7.25 -23.53
C GLN A 63 -11.47 -5.96 -23.94
N GLN A 64 -11.61 -4.99 -23.03
CA GLN A 64 -12.23 -3.69 -23.34
C GLN A 64 -11.41 -2.88 -24.37
N GLN A 65 -10.08 -2.91 -24.28
CA GLN A 65 -9.20 -2.25 -25.24
C GLN A 65 -9.26 -2.91 -26.62
N ALA A 66 -9.34 -4.24 -26.69
CA ALA A 66 -9.52 -4.98 -27.93
C ALA A 66 -10.87 -4.67 -28.61
N HIS A 67 -11.96 -4.56 -27.84
CA HIS A 67 -13.27 -4.16 -28.36
C HIS A 67 -13.27 -2.73 -28.93
N ARG A 68 -12.51 -1.80 -28.33
CA ARG A 68 -12.40 -0.41 -28.81
C ARG A 68 -11.55 -0.29 -30.09
N ALA A 69 -10.55 -1.15 -30.25
CA ALA A 69 -9.70 -1.20 -31.45
C ALA A 69 -10.39 -1.87 -32.65
N GLY A 70 -11.38 -2.75 -32.43
CA GLY A 70 -12.10 -3.47 -33.49
C GLY A 70 -13.28 -2.72 -34.15
N GLY A 71 -13.69 -1.55 -33.63
CA GLY A 71 -14.90 -0.84 -34.06
C GLY A 71 -14.75 0.22 -35.16
N GLY A 72 -13.54 0.45 -35.69
CA GLY A 72 -13.27 1.55 -36.63
C GLY A 72 -13.25 1.14 -38.10
N ARG A 73 -14.42 0.91 -38.72
CA ARG A 73 -14.56 0.92 -40.19
C ARG A 73 -15.58 1.96 -40.61
N GLY A 74 -15.13 2.98 -41.34
CA GLY A 74 -15.98 3.71 -42.29
C GLY A 74 -15.85 5.23 -42.31
N MET A 75 -15.52 5.73 -43.51
CA MET A 75 -15.86 7.04 -44.09
C MET A 75 -15.01 8.27 -43.70
N TYR A 76 -14.03 8.61 -44.55
CA TYR A 76 -14.18 9.65 -45.59
C TYR A 76 -13.16 9.45 -46.73
N ALA A 77 -13.65 9.55 -47.96
CA ALA A 77 -12.90 9.52 -49.19
C ALA A 77 -12.68 10.95 -49.72
N GLY A 78 -11.52 11.17 -50.37
CA GLY A 78 -11.35 12.16 -51.45
C GLY A 78 -10.90 13.57 -51.06
N MET A 79 -9.70 13.98 -51.48
CA MET A 79 -9.46 14.88 -52.62
C MET A 79 -7.99 15.36 -52.71
N ASN A 80 -7.57 15.64 -53.95
CA ASN A 80 -6.24 15.95 -54.46
C ASN A 80 -5.76 17.40 -54.25
N GLY A 81 -4.45 17.61 -54.41
CA GLY A 81 -3.79 18.88 -54.83
C GLY A 81 -2.92 19.52 -53.73
N GLY A 82 -1.70 20.00 -53.92
CA GLY A 82 -0.83 20.18 -55.09
C GLY A 82 0.19 21.29 -54.77
N GLY A 83 1.49 21.02 -54.98
CA GLY A 83 2.51 22.04 -55.28
C GLY A 83 3.13 22.88 -54.15
N PRO A 84 4.31 23.51 -54.39
CA PRO A 84 5.45 23.48 -53.46
C PRO A 84 6.04 24.87 -53.07
N GLY A 85 7.02 24.87 -52.16
CA GLY A 85 8.08 25.90 -52.11
C GLY A 85 8.43 26.44 -50.73
N GLY A 86 9.74 26.68 -50.49
CA GLY A 86 10.16 27.73 -49.54
C GLY A 86 11.21 27.33 -48.51
N VAL A 87 12.46 27.56 -48.88
CA VAL A 87 13.72 27.48 -48.13
C VAL A 87 13.81 28.24 -46.79
N GLY A 88 14.63 27.70 -45.88
CA GLY A 88 15.69 28.48 -45.21
C GLY A 88 15.42 29.00 -43.78
N GLY A 89 16.23 28.55 -42.81
CA GLY A 89 16.36 29.21 -41.52
C GLY A 89 16.84 28.30 -40.40
N GLY A 90 18.14 28.02 -40.36
CA GLY A 90 18.76 27.23 -39.31
C GLY A 90 18.78 27.96 -37.96
N MET A 91 18.55 27.19 -36.90
CA MET A 91 19.06 27.52 -35.57
C MET A 91 19.40 26.23 -34.83
N SER A 92 20.66 26.19 -34.42
CA SER A 92 21.36 25.12 -33.73
C SER A 92 20.59 24.67 -32.48
N LEU A 93 20.24 23.39 -32.41
CA LEU A 93 19.84 22.76 -31.15
C LEU A 93 21.03 21.97 -30.63
N GLY A 94 21.65 22.51 -29.58
CA GLY A 94 22.62 21.79 -28.77
C GLY A 94 22.01 20.48 -28.27
N ALA A 95 22.71 19.38 -28.55
CA ALA A 95 22.43 18.07 -28.02
C ALA A 95 22.64 18.07 -26.50
N GLY A 96 21.58 18.40 -25.77
CA GLY A 96 21.43 18.06 -24.36
C GLY A 96 20.70 16.72 -24.27
N SER A 97 21.46 15.63 -24.26
CA SER A 97 20.97 14.27 -23.96
C SER A 97 20.56 14.18 -22.49
N GLY A 98 19.50 14.89 -22.11
CA GLY A 98 18.79 14.68 -20.86
C GLY A 98 17.54 13.89 -21.17
N SER A 99 17.60 12.56 -21.00
CA SER A 99 16.42 11.71 -21.02
C SER A 99 15.52 12.11 -19.84
N VAL A 100 14.66 13.11 -20.04
CA VAL A 100 13.53 13.36 -19.17
C VAL A 100 12.62 12.15 -19.28
N VAL A 101 12.77 11.21 -18.36
CA VAL A 101 11.76 10.18 -18.12
C VAL A 101 10.51 10.92 -17.65
N SER A 102 9.66 11.30 -18.60
CA SER A 102 8.34 11.85 -18.32
C SER A 102 7.57 10.78 -17.54
N GLY A 103 7.49 10.95 -16.22
CA GLY A 103 6.67 10.10 -15.37
C GLY A 103 5.22 10.08 -15.88
N PRO A 104 4.42 9.06 -15.52
CA PRO A 104 3.05 8.96 -15.97
C PRO A 104 2.29 10.24 -15.61
N MET A 105 1.71 10.89 -16.63
CA MET A 105 0.87 12.07 -16.44
C MET A 105 -0.31 11.68 -15.53
N ILE A 106 -0.40 12.32 -14.37
CA ILE A 106 -1.50 12.09 -13.42
C ILE A 106 -2.67 12.95 -13.91
N PRO A 107 -3.82 12.35 -14.29
CA PRO A 107 -4.96 13.12 -14.73
C PRO A 107 -5.53 13.96 -13.56
N PRO A 108 -6.26 15.05 -13.88
CA PRO A 108 -7.01 15.80 -12.89
C PRO A 108 -7.93 14.88 -12.07
N PRO A 109 -8.10 15.11 -10.75
CA PRO A 109 -8.90 14.24 -9.89
C PRO A 109 -10.35 14.02 -10.36
N GLN A 110 -10.92 15.01 -11.05
CA GLN A 110 -12.29 14.98 -11.57
C GLN A 110 -12.45 14.00 -12.75
N GLU A 111 -11.37 13.69 -13.45
CA GLU A 111 -11.37 12.75 -14.59
C GLU A 111 -11.17 11.30 -14.14
N ILE A 112 -10.79 11.07 -12.88
CA ILE A 112 -10.56 9.74 -12.33
C ILE A 112 -11.85 9.19 -11.75
N ARG A 113 -12.48 8.28 -12.49
CA ARG A 113 -13.72 7.60 -12.08
C ARG A 113 -13.46 6.16 -11.66
N PHE A 114 -14.15 5.70 -10.61
CA PHE A 114 -13.99 4.33 -10.12
C PHE A 114 -14.28 3.24 -11.19
N PRO A 115 -15.34 3.35 -12.02
CA PRO A 115 -15.61 2.37 -13.07
C PRO A 115 -14.48 2.25 -14.11
N ASP A 116 -13.80 3.35 -14.44
CA ASP A 116 -12.68 3.34 -15.40
C ASP A 116 -11.44 2.62 -14.82
N LEU A 117 -11.38 2.47 -13.49
CA LEU A 117 -10.40 1.65 -12.80
C LEU A 117 -10.78 0.16 -12.74
N GLY A 118 -11.97 -0.21 -13.23
CA GLY A 118 -12.52 -1.57 -13.12
C GLY A 118 -13.16 -1.86 -11.76
N LEU A 119 -13.39 -0.84 -10.94
CA LEU A 119 -14.07 -0.99 -9.64
C LEU A 119 -15.59 -0.95 -9.84
N PRO A 120 -16.37 -1.83 -9.21
CA PRO A 120 -17.83 -1.89 -9.35
C PRO A 120 -18.54 -0.82 -8.52
N TRP A 121 -17.93 0.35 -8.34
CA TRP A 121 -18.45 1.44 -7.51
C TRP A 121 -18.92 2.58 -8.39
N PRO A 122 -20.07 3.20 -8.09
CA PRO A 122 -20.51 4.39 -8.81
C PRO A 122 -19.54 5.54 -8.55
N ASP A 123 -19.40 6.46 -9.51
CA ASP A 123 -18.46 7.58 -9.39
C ASP A 123 -18.80 8.54 -8.23
N GLN A 124 -20.09 8.67 -7.91
CA GLN A 124 -20.59 9.45 -6.77
C GLN A 124 -20.43 8.75 -5.41
N ALA A 125 -19.83 7.55 -5.34
CA ALA A 125 -19.61 6.87 -4.07
C ALA A 125 -18.79 7.74 -3.12
N ARG A 126 -19.25 7.86 -1.87
CA ARG A 126 -18.53 8.53 -0.80
C ARG A 126 -17.41 7.62 -0.33
N VAL A 127 -16.17 7.99 -0.64
CA VAL A 127 -14.98 7.20 -0.31
C VAL A 127 -14.04 8.02 0.56
N ARG A 128 -13.61 7.43 1.68
CA ARG A 128 -12.53 7.98 2.51
C ARG A 128 -11.27 7.14 2.35
N PHE A 129 -10.13 7.81 2.34
CA PHE A 129 -8.84 7.23 2.01
C PHE A 129 -7.86 7.40 3.16
N PHE A 130 -7.20 6.32 3.55
CA PHE A 130 -6.23 6.32 4.66
C PHE A 130 -4.93 5.65 4.24
N VAL A 131 -3.81 6.21 4.67
CA VAL A 131 -2.51 5.54 4.57
C VAL A 131 -2.34 4.60 5.76
N ILE A 132 -1.97 3.35 5.49
CA ILE A 132 -1.64 2.34 6.49
C ILE A 132 -0.15 2.04 6.43
N LYS A 133 0.53 2.22 7.56
CA LYS A 133 1.96 1.95 7.70
C LYS A 133 2.15 0.58 8.32
N SER A 134 2.65 -0.36 7.53
CA SER A 134 2.96 -1.69 8.03
C SER A 134 4.38 -1.71 8.62
N LEU A 135 4.53 -2.31 9.80
CA LEU A 135 5.82 -2.50 10.43
C LEU A 135 6.78 -3.35 9.59
N ASN A 136 6.25 -4.33 8.86
CA ASN A 136 7.06 -5.25 8.05
C ASN A 136 6.19 -5.99 7.00
N TYR A 137 6.87 -6.60 6.05
CA TYR A 137 6.23 -7.36 4.98
C TYR A 137 5.53 -8.65 5.43
N LYS A 138 5.91 -9.21 6.58
CA LYS A 138 5.24 -10.38 7.15
C LYS A 138 3.78 -10.06 7.50
N ASN A 139 3.53 -8.90 8.11
CA ASN A 139 2.18 -8.43 8.42
C ASN A 139 1.36 -8.20 7.14
N LEU A 140 1.98 -7.59 6.12
CA LEU A 140 1.36 -7.40 4.80
C LEU A 140 0.96 -8.74 4.17
N ALA A 141 1.88 -9.71 4.10
CA ALA A 141 1.63 -11.02 3.50
C ALA A 141 0.52 -11.79 4.24
N GLN A 142 0.46 -11.69 5.57
CA GLN A 142 -0.63 -12.26 6.36
C GLN A 142 -1.98 -11.61 6.03
N SER A 143 -2.01 -10.29 5.86
CA SER A 143 -3.22 -9.56 5.45
C SER A 143 -3.72 -9.98 4.08
N VAL A 144 -2.83 -10.10 3.09
CA VAL A 144 -3.16 -10.58 1.74
C VAL A 144 -3.74 -11.98 1.79
N ARG A 145 -3.13 -12.87 2.60
CA ARG A 145 -3.58 -14.26 2.72
C ARG A 145 -4.92 -14.40 3.41
N ARG A 146 -5.16 -13.63 4.48
CA ARG A 146 -6.31 -13.81 5.38
C ARG A 146 -7.45 -12.82 5.16
N GLY A 147 -7.21 -11.73 4.45
CA GLY A 147 -8.19 -10.64 4.29
C GLY A 147 -8.49 -9.91 5.59
N VAL A 148 -7.50 -9.75 6.47
CA VAL A 148 -7.67 -9.07 7.78
C VAL A 148 -6.51 -8.15 8.11
N TRP A 149 -6.78 -7.12 8.91
CA TRP A 149 -5.76 -6.21 9.44
C TRP A 149 -5.97 -5.88 10.91
N ARG A 150 -4.88 -5.50 11.58
CA ARG A 150 -4.87 -4.88 12.91
C ARG A 150 -4.11 -3.57 12.83
N THR A 151 -4.59 -2.55 13.53
CA THR A 151 -3.98 -1.23 13.60
C THR A 151 -3.80 -0.80 15.06
N HIS A 152 -3.10 0.30 15.31
CA HIS A 152 -3.04 0.89 16.65
C HIS A 152 -4.43 1.36 17.11
N ARG A 153 -4.76 1.19 18.39
CA ARG A 153 -6.10 1.49 18.96
C ARG A 153 -6.54 2.94 18.78
N ASN A 154 -5.60 3.87 18.72
CA ASN A 154 -5.88 5.29 18.45
C ASN A 154 -6.58 5.51 17.08
N ASN A 155 -6.43 4.58 16.14
CA ASN A 155 -7.01 4.65 14.80
C ASN A 155 -8.44 4.09 14.75
N GLU A 156 -8.85 3.32 15.77
CA GLU A 156 -10.12 2.59 15.79
C GLU A 156 -11.31 3.51 15.60
N ARG A 157 -11.36 4.62 16.34
CA ARG A 157 -12.47 5.58 16.29
C ARG A 157 -12.63 6.13 14.87
N THR A 158 -11.55 6.60 14.27
CA THR A 158 -11.54 7.23 12.95
C THR A 158 -11.96 6.25 11.85
N LEU A 159 -11.38 5.05 11.83
CA LEU A 159 -11.71 4.04 10.81
C LEU A 159 -13.15 3.53 10.95
N ASN A 160 -13.62 3.33 12.17
CA ASN A 160 -15.01 2.93 12.42
C ASN A 160 -16.01 4.04 12.08
N GLU A 161 -15.68 5.30 12.34
CA GLU A 161 -16.50 6.43 11.92
C GLU A 161 -16.58 6.51 10.39
N ALA A 162 -15.43 6.40 9.69
CA ALA A 162 -15.39 6.38 8.23
C ALA A 162 -16.23 5.22 7.67
N PHE A 163 -16.11 4.03 8.25
CA PHE A 163 -16.85 2.84 7.82
C PHE A 163 -18.37 2.99 7.96
N ARG A 164 -18.85 3.74 8.96
CA ARG A 164 -20.29 3.98 9.16
C ARG A 164 -20.84 5.10 8.28
N THR A 165 -20.01 6.07 7.94
CA THR A 165 -20.46 7.33 7.32
C THR A 165 -20.27 7.35 5.81
N CYS A 166 -19.42 6.48 5.26
CA CYS A 166 -19.05 6.45 3.85
C CYS A 166 -19.40 5.10 3.21
N ASP A 167 -19.44 5.06 1.88
CA ASP A 167 -19.81 3.86 1.13
C ASP A 167 -18.60 2.91 1.00
N LYS A 168 -17.38 3.47 0.98
CA LYS A 168 -16.11 2.73 0.97
C LYS A 168 -15.05 3.41 1.85
N VAL A 169 -14.24 2.59 2.51
CA VAL A 169 -13.01 3.02 3.20
C VAL A 169 -11.84 2.32 2.55
N VAL A 170 -11.02 3.08 1.82
CA VAL A 170 -9.86 2.56 1.09
C VAL A 170 -8.60 2.80 1.91
N LEU A 171 -7.79 1.76 2.02
CA LEU A 171 -6.56 1.71 2.79
C LEU A 171 -5.38 1.52 1.84
N PHE A 172 -4.47 2.50 1.79
CA PHE A 172 -3.24 2.46 1.02
C PHE A 172 -2.09 1.95 1.88
N TYR A 173 -1.58 0.78 1.56
CA TYR A 173 -0.55 0.12 2.34
C TYR A 173 0.84 0.56 1.91
N SER A 174 1.65 0.94 2.89
CA SER A 174 3.08 1.16 2.73
C SER A 174 3.85 0.50 3.88
N VAL A 175 4.75 -0.43 3.56
CA VAL A 175 5.67 -1.04 4.52
C VAL A 175 6.75 -0.03 4.87
N ASN A 176 7.03 0.13 6.16
CA ASN A 176 8.06 1.04 6.65
C ASN A 176 9.40 0.74 5.98
N GLU A 177 10.15 1.81 5.69
CA GLU A 177 11.48 1.76 5.08
C GLU A 177 11.55 1.15 3.66
N SER A 178 10.43 0.67 3.11
CA SER A 178 10.41 0.09 1.76
C SER A 178 10.64 1.12 0.65
N GLY A 179 10.31 2.39 0.87
CA GLY A 179 10.31 3.42 -0.18
C GLY A 179 9.20 3.26 -1.24
N HIS A 180 8.23 2.36 -0.99
CA HIS A 180 7.20 1.99 -1.95
C HIS A 180 5.80 1.97 -1.31
N TRP A 181 4.78 2.06 -2.17
CA TRP A 181 3.40 1.66 -1.88
C TRP A 181 3.23 0.20 -2.30
N GLN A 182 2.64 -0.61 -1.42
CA GLN A 182 2.48 -2.05 -1.63
C GLN A 182 1.09 -2.44 -2.13
N GLY A 183 0.12 -1.53 -2.08
CA GLY A 183 -1.20 -1.79 -2.63
C GLY A 183 -2.31 -1.02 -1.97
N ALA A 184 -3.53 -1.33 -2.40
CA ALA A 184 -4.76 -0.80 -1.84
C ALA A 184 -5.69 -1.94 -1.45
N ALA A 185 -6.38 -1.76 -0.33
CA ALA A 185 -7.48 -2.62 0.11
C ALA A 185 -8.69 -1.78 0.50
N VAL A 186 -9.86 -2.40 0.58
CA VAL A 186 -11.08 -1.78 1.08
C VAL A 186 -11.53 -2.49 2.35
N MET A 187 -11.93 -1.73 3.38
CA MET A 187 -12.53 -2.33 4.57
C MET A 187 -13.86 -2.99 4.22
N THR A 188 -14.08 -4.20 4.74
CA THR A 188 -15.34 -4.96 4.57
C THR A 188 -16.04 -5.24 5.90
N SER A 189 -15.40 -4.95 7.03
CA SER A 189 -16.03 -4.94 8.35
C SER A 189 -15.58 -3.74 9.19
N PRO A 190 -16.36 -3.34 10.21
CA PRO A 190 -15.84 -2.45 11.24
C PRO A 190 -14.78 -3.17 12.09
N ILE A 191 -13.97 -2.40 12.79
CA ILE A 191 -13.14 -2.87 13.89
C ILE A 191 -14.09 -3.12 15.07
N ARG A 192 -14.33 -4.40 15.38
CA ARG A 192 -15.13 -4.75 16.54
C ARG A 192 -14.30 -4.46 17.78
N SER A 193 -14.90 -3.80 18.76
CA SER A 193 -14.30 -3.76 20.10
C SER A 193 -14.07 -5.21 20.52
N GLN A 194 -12.83 -5.51 20.89
CA GLN A 194 -12.46 -6.83 21.37
C GLN A 194 -13.36 -7.13 22.57
N GLN A 195 -14.42 -7.92 22.38
CA GLN A 195 -15.21 -8.38 23.51
C GLN A 195 -14.21 -9.04 24.46
N GLN A 196 -14.27 -8.67 25.74
CA GLN A 196 -13.47 -9.34 26.76
C GLN A 196 -13.64 -10.83 26.54
N PRO A 197 -12.57 -11.58 26.21
CA PRO A 197 -12.73 -13.00 25.99
C PRO A 197 -13.23 -13.55 27.32
N PRO A 198 -14.41 -14.20 27.39
CA PRO A 198 -15.05 -14.48 28.66
C PRO A 198 -14.30 -15.47 29.58
N HIS A 199 -13.10 -15.93 29.19
CA HIS A 199 -12.37 -17.02 29.84
C HIS A 199 -10.84 -16.90 29.84
N LEU A 200 -10.23 -15.74 29.53
CA LEU A 200 -8.76 -15.66 29.58
C LEU A 200 -8.25 -15.59 31.02
N PRO A 201 -7.19 -16.35 31.37
CA PRO A 201 -6.56 -16.22 32.69
C PRO A 201 -5.99 -14.80 32.88
N PRO A 202 -5.99 -14.25 34.11
CA PRO A 202 -5.65 -12.84 34.39
C PRO A 202 -4.31 -12.36 33.82
N LEU A 203 -3.30 -13.23 33.74
CA LEU A 203 -2.00 -12.89 33.16
C LEU A 203 -2.05 -12.66 31.64
N GLN A 204 -2.86 -13.45 30.92
CA GLN A 204 -3.08 -13.24 29.49
C GLN A 204 -4.00 -12.03 29.24
N MET A 205 -4.90 -11.71 30.17
CA MET A 205 -5.67 -10.47 30.11
C MET A 205 -4.78 -9.22 30.19
N LEU A 206 -3.79 -9.20 31.10
CA LEU A 206 -2.84 -8.09 31.21
C LEU A 206 -2.02 -7.90 29.93
N GLN A 207 -1.56 -8.99 29.32
CA GLN A 207 -0.84 -8.95 28.05
C GLN A 207 -1.72 -8.47 26.89
N HIS A 208 -2.98 -8.90 26.83
CA HIS A 208 -3.94 -8.48 25.80
C HIS A 208 -4.40 -7.02 25.94
N HIS A 209 -4.49 -6.49 27.16
CA HIS A 209 -4.82 -5.09 27.37
C HIS A 209 -3.64 -4.14 27.11
N GLN A 210 -2.40 -4.65 27.07
CA GLN A 210 -1.18 -3.84 26.98
C GLN A 210 -0.60 -3.68 25.58
N ASP A 211 -1.03 -4.47 24.58
CA ASP A 211 -0.37 -4.43 23.26
C ASP A 211 -0.69 -3.16 22.44
N GLY A 212 -1.73 -2.40 22.82
CA GLY A 212 -2.12 -1.15 22.16
C GLY A 212 -2.77 -1.33 20.78
N TRP A 213 -3.00 -2.56 20.35
CA TRP A 213 -3.55 -2.89 19.04
C TRP A 213 -5.07 -3.10 19.09
N THR A 214 -5.73 -2.95 17.95
CA THR A 214 -7.16 -3.25 17.78
C THR A 214 -7.41 -4.76 17.68
N ALA A 215 -8.69 -5.16 17.74
CA ALA A 215 -9.12 -6.43 17.16
C ALA A 215 -8.87 -6.44 15.63
N GLU A 216 -8.91 -7.63 15.04
CA GLU A 216 -8.88 -7.80 13.58
C GLU A 216 -10.16 -7.23 12.94
N PHE A 217 -10.00 -6.55 11.81
CA PHE A 217 -11.10 -6.18 10.91
C PHE A 217 -10.86 -6.78 9.53
N SER A 218 -11.94 -7.13 8.85
CA SER A 218 -11.89 -7.71 7.51
C SER A 218 -11.70 -6.62 6.45
N LEU A 219 -10.96 -6.98 5.41
CA LEU A 219 -10.74 -6.17 4.23
C LEU A 219 -10.66 -7.06 2.98
N GLU A 220 -10.76 -6.42 1.83
CA GLU A 220 -10.56 -7.04 0.52
C GLU A 220 -9.48 -6.28 -0.24
N TRP A 221 -8.49 -7.00 -0.75
CA TRP A 221 -7.39 -6.41 -1.51
C TRP A 221 -7.87 -6.04 -2.91
N LEU A 222 -7.79 -4.74 -3.23
CA LEU A 222 -8.15 -4.20 -4.53
C LEU A 222 -7.03 -4.42 -5.54
N ARG A 223 -5.80 -4.17 -5.12
CA ARG A 223 -4.60 -4.34 -5.96
C ARG A 223 -3.34 -4.39 -5.11
N LEU A 224 -2.44 -5.31 -5.47
CA LEU A 224 -1.05 -5.34 -5.02
C LEU A 224 -0.16 -4.69 -6.07
N VAL A 225 0.87 -3.98 -5.63
CA VAL A 225 1.77 -3.22 -6.49
C VAL A 225 3.08 -2.99 -5.76
N SER A 226 4.15 -2.68 -6.48
CA SER A 226 5.30 -1.98 -5.89
C SER A 226 5.47 -0.65 -6.57
N LEU A 227 4.73 0.36 -6.12
CA LEU A 227 4.79 1.70 -6.69
C LEU A 227 5.82 2.55 -5.93
N PRO A 228 6.97 2.91 -6.54
CA PRO A 228 8.00 3.68 -5.84
C PRO A 228 7.50 5.08 -5.47
N PHE A 229 7.86 5.57 -4.27
CA PHE A 229 7.49 6.92 -3.83
C PHE A 229 7.81 8.05 -4.81
N PRO A 230 8.93 8.02 -5.59
CA PRO A 230 9.18 9.02 -6.61
C PRO A 230 8.04 9.23 -7.62
N HIS A 231 7.30 8.17 -7.97
CA HIS A 231 6.16 8.24 -8.89
C HIS A 231 4.96 8.98 -8.29
N THR A 232 4.92 9.11 -6.97
CA THR A 232 3.89 9.85 -6.22
C THR A 232 4.36 11.21 -5.72
N ARG A 233 5.58 11.64 -6.08
CA ARG A 233 6.18 12.92 -5.63
C ARG A 233 5.30 14.15 -5.90
N PRO A 234 4.53 14.24 -7.00
CA PRO A 234 3.62 15.37 -7.22
C PRO A 234 2.45 15.44 -6.23
N LEU A 235 2.08 14.32 -5.61
CA LEU A 235 0.90 14.25 -4.74
C LEU A 235 1.23 14.77 -3.33
N ARG A 236 0.55 15.84 -2.94
CA ARG A 236 0.66 16.50 -1.63
C ARG A 236 -0.69 16.50 -0.94
N ASN A 237 -0.71 16.23 0.36
CA ASN A 237 -1.96 16.08 1.11
C ASN A 237 -2.29 17.34 1.93
N PRO A 238 -3.37 18.09 1.59
CA PRO A 238 -3.83 19.22 2.40
C PRO A 238 -4.18 18.86 3.84
N LEU A 239 -4.56 17.61 4.13
CA LEU A 239 -4.88 17.13 5.48
C LEU A 239 -3.63 16.76 6.31
N ASN A 240 -2.44 17.05 5.80
CA ASN A 240 -1.15 16.79 6.45
C ASN A 240 -0.14 17.88 6.05
N ASP A 241 -0.49 19.14 6.29
CA ASP A 241 0.36 20.32 6.05
C ASP A 241 0.90 20.43 4.61
N ASN A 242 0.15 19.93 3.62
CA ASN A 242 0.59 19.83 2.22
C ASN A 242 1.94 19.09 2.03
N LEU A 243 2.28 18.20 2.96
CA LEU A 243 3.44 17.33 2.85
C LEU A 243 3.22 16.30 1.72
N PRO A 244 4.31 15.80 1.09
CA PRO A 244 4.22 14.68 0.17
C PRO A 244 3.51 13.49 0.82
N ILE A 245 2.65 12.78 0.09
CA ILE A 245 1.86 11.68 0.66
C ILE A 245 2.71 10.53 1.23
N SER A 246 3.98 10.40 0.80
CA SER A 246 4.94 9.45 1.38
C SER A 246 5.34 9.79 2.82
N ARG A 247 5.17 11.04 3.26
CA ARG A 247 5.39 11.50 4.65
C ARG A 247 4.13 11.38 5.51
N SER A 248 3.37 10.32 5.31
CA SER A 248 2.16 10.02 6.07
C SER A 248 2.46 9.11 7.27
N ARG A 249 1.85 9.42 8.41
CA ARG A 249 1.78 8.51 9.57
C ARG A 249 0.75 7.40 9.34
N ASP A 250 0.75 6.41 10.22
CA ASP A 250 -0.30 5.38 10.22
C ASP A 250 -1.68 6.01 10.42
N CYS A 251 -2.66 5.54 9.65
CA CYS A 251 -4.02 6.08 9.57
C CYS A 251 -4.10 7.58 9.21
N GLN A 252 -3.11 8.12 8.51
CA GLN A 252 -3.22 9.47 7.94
C GLN A 252 -4.32 9.50 6.88
N GLU A 253 -5.32 10.36 7.06
CA GLU A 253 -6.37 10.59 6.07
C GLU A 253 -5.85 11.42 4.89
N LEU A 254 -6.29 11.08 3.69
CA LEU A 254 -6.06 11.82 2.44
C LEU A 254 -7.37 12.48 1.99
N THR A 255 -7.28 13.64 1.32
CA THR A 255 -8.47 14.20 0.66
C THR A 255 -8.97 13.25 -0.45
N PRO A 256 -10.27 13.29 -0.81
CA PRO A 256 -10.81 12.46 -1.90
C PRO A 256 -10.04 12.61 -3.21
N GLU A 257 -9.59 13.81 -3.53
CA GLU A 257 -8.86 14.12 -4.77
C GLU A 257 -7.51 13.41 -4.80
N ILE A 258 -6.73 13.54 -3.73
CA ILE A 258 -5.41 12.91 -3.60
C ILE A 258 -5.54 11.39 -3.51
N GLY A 259 -6.56 10.89 -2.80
CA GLY A 259 -6.87 9.46 -2.73
C GLY A 259 -7.18 8.86 -4.11
N ARG A 260 -8.00 9.54 -4.93
CA ARG A 260 -8.29 9.12 -6.31
C ARG A 260 -7.04 9.08 -7.19
N GLN A 261 -6.19 10.10 -7.11
CA GLN A 261 -4.94 10.13 -7.88
C GLN A 261 -3.96 9.03 -7.48
N LEU A 262 -3.81 8.74 -6.18
CA LEU A 262 -3.00 7.61 -5.73
C LEU A 262 -3.58 6.27 -6.19
N LEU A 263 -4.91 6.10 -6.09
CA LEU A 263 -5.58 4.90 -6.58
C LEU A 263 -5.38 4.70 -8.09
N TYR A 264 -5.48 5.76 -8.88
CA TYR A 264 -5.17 5.72 -10.31
C TYR A 264 -3.74 5.25 -10.57
N LEU A 265 -2.75 5.80 -9.86
CA LEU A 265 -1.34 5.40 -10.01
C LEU A 265 -1.12 3.93 -9.63
N ILE A 266 -1.72 3.45 -8.54
CA ILE A 266 -1.69 2.04 -8.14
C ILE A 266 -2.26 1.15 -9.25
N TYR A 267 -3.37 1.55 -9.86
CA TYR A 267 -4.03 0.81 -10.94
C TYR A 267 -3.37 0.94 -12.32
N SER A 268 -2.54 1.95 -12.50
CA SER A 268 -1.79 2.21 -13.74
C SER A 268 -0.39 1.61 -13.71
N SER A 269 0.13 1.28 -12.52
CA SER A 269 1.43 0.62 -12.38
C SER A 269 1.40 -0.79 -12.95
N SER A 270 2.30 -1.07 -13.89
CA SER A 270 2.56 -2.40 -14.43
C SER A 270 3.35 -3.29 -13.47
N GLU A 271 4.06 -2.69 -12.51
CA GLU A 271 4.85 -3.43 -11.52
C GLU A 271 3.98 -3.94 -10.39
N VAL A 272 3.53 -5.18 -10.54
CA VAL A 272 2.84 -5.90 -9.47
C VAL A 272 3.83 -6.42 -8.42
N SER A 273 5.15 -6.42 -8.69
CA SER A 273 6.23 -7.06 -7.91
C SER A 273 6.61 -6.35 -6.60
N LEU A 274 6.11 -6.79 -5.44
CA LEU A 274 6.43 -6.21 -4.11
C LEU A 274 7.94 -6.21 -3.78
N ALA A 275 8.60 -5.05 -3.73
CA ALA A 275 10.01 -4.86 -3.36
C ALA A 275 10.36 -5.32 -1.91
N LEU A 276 10.45 -6.63 -1.68
CA LEU A 276 10.85 -7.26 -0.41
C LEU A 276 12.37 -7.18 -0.14
N GLY A 277 12.98 -6.02 -0.36
CA GLY A 277 14.41 -5.79 -0.18
C GLY A 277 14.75 -5.16 1.18
N GLY A 278 15.51 -5.88 2.00
CA GLY A 278 16.38 -5.31 3.05
C GLY A 278 15.88 -5.43 4.49
N ALA A 279 16.28 -6.50 5.18
CA ALA A 279 16.76 -6.52 6.57
C ALA A 279 16.84 -7.97 7.11
N GLU A 280 17.81 -8.76 6.65
CA GLU A 280 18.36 -9.84 7.49
C GLU A 280 19.83 -9.54 7.76
N ALA A 281 20.04 -8.68 8.74
CA ALA A 281 21.22 -8.72 9.59
C ALA A 281 20.72 -8.50 11.03
N SER A 282 20.41 -9.61 11.70
CA SER A 282 20.14 -9.69 13.14
C SER A 282 19.05 -8.75 13.68
N LEU A 283 17.78 -9.10 13.48
CA LEU A 283 16.68 -8.57 14.31
C LEU A 283 16.08 -9.74 15.12
N PRO A 284 16.00 -9.62 16.45
CA PRO A 284 15.47 -10.67 17.30
C PRO A 284 14.03 -10.96 16.90
N GLY A 285 13.71 -12.24 16.77
CA GLY A 285 12.41 -12.71 16.32
C GLY A 285 11.27 -12.11 17.14
N GLY A 286 10.50 -11.22 16.53
CA GLY A 286 9.15 -10.87 16.96
C GLY A 286 8.18 -11.99 16.58
N GLY A 287 8.40 -13.17 17.16
CA GLY A 287 7.33 -14.14 17.37
C GLY A 287 6.33 -13.53 18.34
N PHE A 288 5.06 -13.90 18.20
CA PHE A 288 4.04 -13.62 19.19
C PHE A 288 4.48 -14.24 20.53
N GLY A 289 5.10 -13.43 21.38
CA GLY A 289 5.75 -13.87 22.61
C GLY A 289 6.34 -12.65 23.32
N GLY A 290 5.88 -12.42 24.55
CA GLY A 290 6.15 -11.21 25.31
C GLY A 290 7.64 -10.91 25.51
N GLY A 291 7.94 -9.62 25.55
CA GLY A 291 9.27 -9.12 25.88
C GLY A 291 9.31 -7.63 25.63
N GLY A 292 9.18 -6.85 26.71
CA GLY A 292 9.22 -5.40 26.66
C GLY A 292 10.53 -4.85 26.10
N GLY A 293 10.44 -3.70 25.44
CA GLY A 293 11.56 -2.91 24.96
C GLY A 293 11.08 -1.58 24.36
N PRO A 294 11.88 -0.50 24.45
CA PRO A 294 11.43 0.72 25.09
C PRO A 294 11.13 1.84 24.08
N TYR A 295 9.94 2.44 24.18
CA TYR A 295 9.73 3.80 23.68
C TYR A 295 10.20 4.77 24.76
N GLY A 296 11.45 5.18 24.64
CA GLY A 296 12.04 6.27 25.40
C GLY A 296 11.25 7.55 25.20
N SER A 297 10.72 8.02 26.31
CA SER A 297 10.11 9.32 26.55
C SER A 297 10.98 10.45 25.97
N PHE A 298 10.45 11.23 25.03
CA PHE A 298 10.92 12.61 24.85
C PHE A 298 10.15 13.47 25.83
N GLY A 299 10.62 13.40 27.08
CA GLY A 299 10.27 14.33 28.14
C GLY A 299 10.83 15.71 27.82
N ALA A 300 9.96 16.71 27.96
CA ALA A 300 10.36 18.08 28.19
C ALA A 300 11.28 18.15 29.40
N SER A 301 12.38 18.88 29.26
CA SER A 301 13.16 19.35 30.41
C SER A 301 13.73 20.73 30.10
N GLY A 302 13.07 21.74 30.65
CA GLY A 302 13.74 22.93 31.12
C GLY A 302 14.65 22.61 32.31
N GLY A 303 15.64 23.47 32.50
CA GLY A 303 16.67 23.41 33.54
C GLY A 303 17.93 24.04 32.96
N GLY A 304 18.29 25.26 33.31
CA GLY A 304 18.57 25.64 34.68
C GLY A 304 19.96 25.13 35.03
N ARG A 305 20.99 25.95 34.77
CA ARG A 305 22.33 25.80 35.36
C ARG A 305 22.68 27.12 36.02
N GLY A 306 22.80 27.07 37.34
CA GLY A 306 23.41 28.12 38.13
C GLY A 306 24.90 27.88 38.34
N GLY A 307 25.57 28.92 38.84
CA GLY A 307 26.65 28.80 39.82
C GLY A 307 28.08 28.97 39.29
N GLY A 308 28.62 30.18 39.44
CA GLY A 308 30.06 30.46 39.46
C GLY A 308 30.30 31.83 40.11
N GLY A 309 30.79 31.83 41.34
CA GLY A 309 30.86 33.01 42.22
C GLY A 309 32.16 33.81 42.18
N GLY A 310 32.19 34.82 43.06
CA GLY A 310 33.30 35.74 43.33
C GLY A 310 32.95 37.16 42.88
N GLY A 311 32.99 38.21 43.68
CA GLY A 311 33.45 38.45 45.04
C GLY A 311 33.75 39.95 45.14
N GLY A 312 33.36 40.59 46.25
CA GLY A 312 33.91 41.87 46.69
C GLY A 312 33.14 43.14 46.28
N GLY A 313 32.93 44.02 47.26
CA GLY A 313 32.74 45.46 47.01
C GLY A 313 31.41 46.07 47.46
N ARG A 314 31.26 46.29 48.77
CA ARG A 314 30.57 47.48 49.32
C ARG A 314 31.59 48.64 49.36
N PRO A 315 31.24 49.91 49.68
CA PRO A 315 29.91 50.49 50.02
C PRO A 315 29.61 51.87 49.37
N GLY A 316 28.39 52.37 49.63
CA GLY A 316 28.20 53.76 50.08
C GLY A 316 27.80 54.81 49.04
N GLY A 317 26.79 55.62 49.41
CA GLY A 317 26.37 56.82 48.68
C GLY A 317 24.86 56.89 48.53
#